data_AF-A0AAV4UPV7-F1
#
_entry.id   AF-A0AAV4UPV7-F1
#
_cell.length_a   1.000
_cell.length_b   1.000
_cell.length_c   1.000
_cell.angle_alpha   90.00
_cell.angle_beta   90.00
_cell.angle_gamma   90.00
#
_symmetry.space_group_name_H-M   'P 1'
#
loop_
_entity.id
_entity.type
_entity.pdbx_description
1 polymer ?
#
loop_
_entity_poly.entity_id
_entity_poly.type
_entity_poly.pdbx_seq_one_letter_code
_entity_poly.pdbx_strand_id
1 'polypeptide(L)'
;MHHTSATGSKHKYFLSSLEYAGHKGTKRKKEVDFAHVFISKVLNLSFKHNVPLFLIDPKKKVLHLATIGPLSTQMQKLAFIEAVEGEKFKLQQFSGSDPVLLQHGLNSPIPLHFIVYDELTTIHISVFYERPAKFWWTGGYFPNDKELHELYELGIRNDDIRLISKPAAFDKVEIHSAAIDKVKIFVPVQQEIFQNYPKNTDFIECNYTQARYFHEKYGRDESDEAEIFRSKAHKLLSKAKTLLDRFFRECGFISHSKDVDIGIWIKDYKPEIISTFSTYDLPLTHSFGKVEDSFELSFIDSDLKLDLCWTEFLELKVRVPCQTEEYIKANYGSKWFEPVKVWDWKNSPPNVLENGQWPLDEWPEVIQLLPLPEQN
;
A
#
# COMPACT_ATOMS: atom_id res chain seq x y z
N MET A 1 7.89 31.66 -53.97
CA MET A 1 7.35 32.38 -52.79
C MET A 1 6.98 31.34 -51.74
N HIS A 2 7.32 31.61 -50.47
CA HIS A 2 6.88 31.03 -49.18
C HIS A 2 6.42 29.55 -49.11
N HIS A 3 7.04 28.67 -48.30
CA HIS A 3 6.94 28.59 -46.82
C HIS A 3 5.48 28.38 -46.33
N THR A 4 5.19 27.48 -45.38
CA THR A 4 5.97 27.10 -44.18
C THR A 4 5.98 25.60 -43.84
N SER A 5 6.97 25.23 -43.00
CA SER A 5 7.12 23.94 -42.31
C SER A 5 6.18 23.77 -41.12
N ALA A 6 5.76 22.53 -40.83
CA ALA A 6 5.31 22.12 -39.49
C ALA A 6 6.44 21.39 -38.76
N THR A 7 6.93 21.97 -37.66
CA THR A 7 8.04 21.45 -36.86
C THR A 7 7.55 20.42 -35.84
N GLY A 8 7.96 19.16 -35.96
CA GLY A 8 7.74 18.16 -34.91
C GLY A 8 8.60 18.45 -33.67
N SER A 9 7.95 18.75 -32.54
CA SER A 9 8.61 18.95 -31.25
C SER A 9 9.29 17.65 -30.79
N LYS A 10 10.61 17.69 -30.61
CA LYS A 10 11.38 16.58 -30.03
C LYS A 10 11.39 16.69 -28.51
N HIS A 11 10.32 16.25 -27.86
CA HIS A 11 10.37 16.01 -26.42
C HIS A 11 11.21 14.75 -26.15
N LYS A 12 12.34 14.94 -25.48
CA LYS A 12 13.20 13.84 -25.01
C LYS A 12 12.77 13.38 -23.63
N TYR A 13 12.77 12.06 -23.44
CA TYR A 13 12.73 11.47 -22.11
C TYR A 13 14.04 11.77 -21.38
N PHE A 14 14.00 11.95 -20.06
CA PHE A 14 15.20 12.10 -19.22
C PHE A 14 16.18 10.91 -19.44
N LEU A 15 15.65 9.69 -19.62
CA LEU A 15 16.41 8.49 -19.99
C LEU A 15 16.79 8.34 -21.48
N SER A 16 16.27 9.14 -22.40
CA SER A 16 16.74 9.06 -23.82
C SER A 16 18.19 9.55 -23.99
N SER A 17 18.76 10.10 -22.92
CA SER A 17 20.18 10.42 -22.71
C SER A 17 20.99 9.25 -22.12
N LEU A 18 20.33 8.21 -21.61
CA LEU A 18 20.91 7.12 -20.81
C LEU A 18 20.96 5.76 -21.53
N GLU A 19 20.29 5.62 -22.68
CA GLU A 19 20.53 4.47 -23.56
C GLU A 19 21.82 4.66 -24.39
N TYR A 20 22.61 3.58 -24.48
CA TYR A 20 23.86 3.46 -25.26
C TYR A 20 25.11 4.21 -24.76
N ALA A 21 25.43 4.03 -23.47
CA ALA A 21 26.84 3.90 -23.03
C ALA A 21 27.46 2.58 -23.55
N GLY A 22 27.44 2.37 -24.88
CA GLY A 22 27.63 1.04 -25.47
C GLY A 22 27.95 0.99 -26.97
N HIS A 23 28.13 2.11 -27.68
CA HIS A 23 28.75 2.10 -29.02
C HIS A 23 29.45 3.42 -29.37
N LYS A 24 30.52 3.32 -30.16
CA LYS A 24 31.39 4.47 -30.49
C LYS A 24 30.72 5.43 -31.49
N GLY A 25 30.71 6.71 -31.13
CA GLY A 25 30.93 7.80 -32.08
C GLY A 25 29.71 8.39 -32.79
N THR A 26 29.25 9.55 -32.31
CA THR A 26 28.91 10.70 -33.18
C THR A 26 28.80 11.97 -32.34
N LYS A 27 29.53 13.04 -32.72
CA LYS A 27 29.41 14.36 -32.07
C LYS A 27 28.10 15.03 -32.50
N ARG A 28 27.01 14.87 -31.74
CA ARG A 28 25.83 15.75 -31.86
C ARG A 28 26.08 17.06 -31.10
N LYS A 29 25.63 18.18 -31.66
CA LYS A 29 25.67 19.50 -30.99
C LYS A 29 24.91 19.42 -29.66
N LYS A 30 25.48 20.02 -28.60
CA LYS A 30 24.75 20.27 -27.35
C LYS A 30 23.79 21.43 -27.56
N GLU A 31 22.57 21.12 -28.00
CA GLU A 31 21.43 21.96 -27.61
C GLU A 31 21.31 21.90 -26.09
N VAL A 32 21.03 23.04 -25.45
CA VAL A 32 20.72 23.07 -24.02
C VAL A 32 19.33 22.47 -23.87
N ASP A 33 19.28 21.27 -23.30
CA ASP A 33 18.02 20.61 -22.98
C ASP A 33 17.38 21.34 -21.78
N PHE A 34 16.36 22.15 -22.05
CA PHE A 34 15.73 22.98 -21.02
C PHE A 34 15.10 22.13 -19.91
N ALA A 35 14.58 20.94 -20.23
CA ALA A 35 14.08 19.99 -19.23
C ALA A 35 15.23 19.51 -18.32
N HIS A 36 16.41 19.25 -18.88
CA HIS A 36 17.59 18.94 -18.07
C HIS A 36 17.97 20.09 -17.14
N VAL A 37 17.93 21.35 -17.59
CA VAL A 37 18.23 22.53 -16.74
C VAL A 37 17.24 22.66 -15.58
N PHE A 38 15.94 22.53 -15.87
CA PHE A 38 14.87 22.56 -14.86
C PHE A 38 15.04 21.46 -13.80
N ILE A 39 15.14 20.20 -14.24
CA ILE A 39 15.32 19.04 -13.34
C ILE A 39 16.61 19.19 -12.52
N SER A 40 17.71 19.64 -13.14
CA SER A 40 18.98 19.90 -12.44
C SER A 40 18.84 20.92 -11.31
N LYS A 41 18.10 22.01 -11.55
CA LYS A 41 17.86 23.05 -10.54
C LYS A 41 17.03 22.51 -9.38
N VAL A 42 15.91 21.83 -9.66
CA VAL A 42 15.04 21.25 -8.62
C VAL A 42 15.81 20.25 -7.75
N LEU A 43 16.61 19.35 -8.36
CA LEU A 43 17.48 18.43 -7.61
C LEU A 43 18.53 19.17 -6.79
N ASN A 44 19.25 20.15 -7.35
CA ASN A 44 20.26 20.91 -6.61
C ASN A 44 19.67 21.70 -5.43
N LEU A 45 18.46 22.27 -5.57
CA LEU A 45 17.73 22.88 -4.47
C LEU A 45 17.36 21.85 -3.40
N SER A 46 16.89 20.67 -3.81
CA SER A 46 16.61 19.53 -2.93
C SER A 46 17.84 19.17 -2.06
N PHE A 47 19.02 19.03 -2.66
CA PHE A 47 20.27 18.80 -1.92
C PHE A 47 20.65 19.97 -1.01
N LYS A 48 20.56 21.21 -1.50
CA LYS A 48 20.90 22.43 -0.74
C LYS A 48 20.04 22.60 0.52
N HIS A 49 18.76 22.26 0.43
CA HIS A 49 17.79 22.41 1.51
C HIS A 49 17.55 21.11 2.31
N ASN A 50 18.35 20.06 2.07
CA ASN A 50 18.25 18.75 2.72
C ASN A 50 16.84 18.12 2.61
N VAL A 51 16.27 18.18 1.41
CA VAL A 51 15.06 17.46 0.98
C VAL A 51 15.51 16.37 0.01
N PRO A 52 15.83 15.15 0.48
CA PRO A 52 16.36 14.10 -0.39
C PRO A 52 15.28 13.62 -1.36
N LEU A 53 15.55 13.75 -2.66
CA LEU A 53 14.68 13.28 -3.74
C LEU A 53 15.29 12.05 -4.41
N PHE A 54 14.55 10.95 -4.44
CA PHE A 54 14.92 9.71 -5.12
C PHE A 54 14.04 9.42 -6.32
N LEU A 55 14.60 8.70 -7.29
CA LEU A 55 13.98 8.41 -8.57
C LEU A 55 12.98 7.25 -8.47
N ILE A 56 11.74 7.45 -8.92
CA ILE A 56 10.70 6.42 -9.02
C ILE A 56 10.53 5.95 -10.46
N ASP A 57 9.94 6.77 -11.33
CA ASP A 57 9.69 6.41 -12.74
C ASP A 57 10.29 7.47 -13.68
N PRO A 58 11.38 7.12 -14.38
CA PRO A 58 12.11 7.99 -15.29
C PRO A 58 11.76 7.75 -16.77
N LYS A 59 10.89 6.77 -17.07
CA LYS A 59 10.47 6.39 -18.43
C LYS A 59 9.23 7.16 -18.90
N LYS A 60 8.59 7.90 -17.99
CA LYS A 60 7.40 8.71 -18.23
C LYS A 60 7.74 10.09 -18.79
N LYS A 61 6.71 10.78 -19.31
CA LYS A 61 6.82 12.19 -19.76
C LYS A 61 6.95 13.13 -18.55
N VAL A 62 6.18 12.86 -17.50
CA VAL A 62 6.32 13.46 -16.18
C VAL A 62 7.47 12.73 -15.46
N LEU A 63 8.39 13.45 -14.84
CA LEU A 63 9.43 12.81 -14.03
C LEU A 63 8.86 12.46 -12.66
N HIS A 64 8.86 11.18 -12.29
CA HIS A 64 8.41 10.75 -10.96
C HIS A 64 9.60 10.61 -10.01
N LEU A 65 9.60 11.46 -8.99
CA LEU A 65 10.50 11.41 -7.85
C LEU A 65 9.70 11.11 -6.58
N ALA A 66 10.41 10.86 -5.49
CA ALA A 66 9.83 10.80 -4.17
C ALA A 66 10.78 11.28 -3.09
N THR A 67 10.22 11.53 -1.91
CA THR A 67 10.97 11.86 -0.69
C THR A 67 10.40 11.09 0.50
N ILE A 68 11.23 10.88 1.52
CA ILE A 68 10.79 10.32 2.79
C ILE A 68 10.47 11.50 3.72
N GLY A 69 9.19 11.72 4.01
CA GLY A 69 8.69 12.89 4.73
C GLY A 69 9.44 13.21 6.03
N PRO A 70 9.71 12.23 6.92
CA PRO A 70 10.48 12.45 8.15
C PRO A 70 11.96 12.82 7.99
N LEU A 71 12.60 12.63 6.81
CA LEU A 71 14.02 12.98 6.60
C LEU A 71 14.29 14.49 6.51
N SER A 72 13.24 15.30 6.41
CA SER A 72 13.34 16.76 6.34
C SER A 72 12.41 17.42 7.35
N THR A 73 12.96 18.36 8.12
CA THR A 73 12.19 19.23 9.02
C THR A 73 11.20 20.11 8.23
N GLN A 74 10.18 20.62 8.91
CA GLN A 74 9.24 21.56 8.27
C GLN A 74 9.94 22.82 7.73
N MET A 75 10.93 23.35 8.46
CA MET A 75 11.73 24.49 7.99
C MET A 75 12.51 24.18 6.71
N GLN A 76 13.08 22.97 6.58
CA GLN A 76 13.78 22.54 5.36
C GLN A 76 12.83 22.39 4.17
N LYS A 77 11.63 21.86 4.39
CA LYS A 77 10.59 21.74 3.35
C LYS A 77 10.11 23.11 2.87
N LEU A 78 9.80 24.02 3.80
CA LEU A 78 9.41 25.40 3.48
C LEU A 78 10.51 26.13 2.70
N ALA A 79 11.76 26.08 3.19
CA ALA A 79 12.88 26.71 2.49
C ALA A 79 13.18 26.09 1.11
N PHE A 80 12.86 24.80 0.89
CA PHE A 80 12.91 24.18 -0.44
C PHE A 80 11.80 24.71 -1.36
N ILE A 81 10.56 24.80 -0.87
CA ILE A 81 9.41 25.35 -1.61
C ILE A 81 9.69 26.81 -2.02
N GLU A 82 10.05 27.66 -1.05
CA GLU A 82 10.40 29.07 -1.28
C GLU A 82 11.54 29.23 -2.30
N ALA A 83 12.54 28.34 -2.27
CA ALA A 83 13.65 28.38 -3.23
C ALA A 83 13.25 27.92 -4.64
N VAL A 84 12.31 26.96 -4.76
CA VAL A 84 11.74 26.53 -6.05
C VAL A 84 10.91 27.65 -6.67
N GLU A 85 10.05 28.31 -5.88
CA GLU A 85 9.26 29.46 -6.31
C GLU A 85 10.14 30.68 -6.64
N GLY A 86 11.23 30.89 -5.90
CA GLY A 86 12.24 31.93 -6.17
C GLY A 86 12.96 31.78 -7.51
N GLU A 87 13.08 30.55 -8.03
CA GLU A 87 13.56 30.27 -9.40
C GLU A 87 12.48 30.53 -10.48
N LYS A 88 11.29 31.01 -10.09
CA LYS A 88 10.08 31.22 -10.91
C LYS A 88 9.43 29.93 -11.42
N PHE A 89 9.74 28.80 -10.80
CA PHE A 89 9.00 27.56 -11.04
C PHE A 89 7.70 27.56 -10.23
N LYS A 90 6.71 26.82 -10.71
CA LYS A 90 5.43 26.67 -10.02
C LYS A 90 5.42 25.38 -9.23
N LEU A 91 4.78 25.41 -8.06
CA LEU A 91 4.66 24.28 -7.16
C LEU A 91 3.22 24.17 -6.66
N GLN A 92 2.63 22.98 -6.75
CA GLN A 92 1.32 22.65 -6.19
C GLN A 92 1.51 21.53 -5.16
N GLN A 93 1.06 21.75 -3.92
CA GLN A 93 1.09 20.76 -2.84
C GLN A 93 -0.31 20.16 -2.66
N PHE A 94 -0.40 18.84 -2.74
CA PHE A 94 -1.58 18.07 -2.35
C PHE A 94 -1.38 17.52 -0.94
N SER A 95 -2.37 17.71 -0.07
CA SER A 95 -2.30 17.33 1.34
C SER A 95 -3.51 16.49 1.73
N GLY A 96 -3.32 15.57 2.67
CA GLY A 96 -4.38 14.76 3.26
C GLY A 96 -4.17 14.63 4.76
N SER A 97 -5.12 14.05 5.48
CA SER A 97 -4.99 13.85 6.93
C SER A 97 -3.95 12.78 7.27
N ASP A 98 -3.18 12.99 8.33
CA ASP A 98 -2.27 11.98 8.88
C ASP A 98 -3.07 10.83 9.54
N PRO A 99 -3.02 9.59 9.01
CA PRO A 99 -3.77 8.47 9.57
C PRO A 99 -3.36 8.11 11.00
N VAL A 100 -2.07 8.29 11.33
CA VAL A 100 -1.51 7.99 12.66
C VAL A 100 -1.99 9.01 13.70
N LEU A 101 -2.39 10.21 13.28
CA LEU A 101 -3.05 11.19 14.16
C LEU A 101 -4.58 11.01 14.19
N LEU A 102 -5.20 10.65 13.06
CA LEU A 102 -6.64 10.40 12.97
C LEU A 102 -7.13 9.29 13.90
N GLN A 103 -6.31 8.26 14.14
CA GLN A 103 -6.62 7.19 15.10
C GLN A 103 -6.79 7.72 16.53
N HIS A 104 -6.13 8.82 16.88
CA HIS A 104 -6.24 9.50 18.17
C HIS A 104 -7.25 10.66 18.16
N GLY A 105 -8.06 10.79 17.09
CA GLY A 105 -9.03 11.87 16.94
C GLY A 105 -8.41 13.23 16.56
N LEU A 106 -7.10 13.28 16.28
CA LEU A 106 -6.40 14.49 15.87
C LEU A 106 -6.38 14.58 14.33
N ASN A 107 -6.78 15.71 13.77
CA ASN A 107 -6.67 15.97 12.34
C ASN A 107 -5.54 16.98 12.08
N SER A 108 -4.43 16.50 11.53
CA SER A 108 -3.34 17.35 11.04
C SER A 108 -3.07 17.01 9.57
N PRO A 109 -3.08 18.00 8.66
CA PRO A 109 -2.80 17.75 7.25
C PRO A 109 -1.29 17.54 7.03
N ILE A 110 -0.96 16.50 6.28
CA ILE A 110 0.40 16.16 5.83
C ILE A 110 0.50 16.26 4.30
N PRO A 111 1.64 16.71 3.74
CA PRO A 111 1.84 16.72 2.30
C PRO A 111 1.93 15.29 1.76
N LEU A 112 1.13 14.97 0.74
CA LEU A 112 1.12 13.66 0.09
C LEU A 112 1.87 13.69 -1.25
N HIS A 113 1.65 14.74 -2.04
CA HIS A 113 2.26 14.91 -3.35
C HIS A 113 2.64 16.37 -3.59
N PHE A 114 3.69 16.59 -4.37
CA PHE A 114 4.01 17.88 -4.97
C PHE A 114 4.08 17.75 -6.48
N ILE A 115 3.53 18.71 -7.20
CA ILE A 115 3.74 18.88 -8.64
C ILE A 115 4.57 20.14 -8.83
N VAL A 116 5.80 19.99 -9.34
CA VAL A 116 6.72 21.10 -9.61
C VAL A 116 6.89 21.22 -11.13
N TYR A 117 6.68 22.40 -11.69
CA TYR A 117 6.62 22.57 -13.14
C TYR A 117 7.10 23.93 -13.65
N ASP A 118 7.56 23.93 -14.90
CA ASP A 118 7.76 25.11 -15.74
C ASP A 118 6.83 25.07 -16.98
N GLU A 119 7.12 25.83 -18.04
CA GLU A 119 6.30 25.84 -19.26
C GLU A 119 6.44 24.57 -20.13
N LEU A 120 7.44 23.72 -19.87
CA LEU A 120 7.83 22.60 -20.72
C LEU A 120 7.88 21.25 -19.99
N THR A 121 8.08 21.26 -18.68
CA THR A 121 8.49 20.10 -17.88
C THR A 121 7.72 20.03 -16.57
N THR A 122 7.31 18.81 -16.20
CA THR A 122 6.56 18.53 -14.97
C THR A 122 7.26 17.42 -14.18
N ILE A 123 7.46 17.65 -12.89
CA ILE A 123 7.97 16.68 -11.91
C ILE A 123 6.84 16.40 -10.91
N HIS A 124 6.49 15.13 -10.72
CA HIS A 124 5.66 14.68 -9.60
C HIS A 124 6.58 14.12 -8.51
N ILE A 125 6.45 14.63 -7.29
CA ILE A 125 7.13 14.13 -6.09
C ILE A 125 6.10 13.50 -5.16
N SER A 126 6.16 12.19 -4.93
CA SER A 126 5.37 11.51 -3.90
C SER A 126 6.07 11.58 -2.54
N VAL A 127 5.31 11.75 -1.45
CA VAL A 127 5.84 11.82 -0.08
C VAL A 127 5.53 10.52 0.64
N PHE A 128 6.59 9.79 0.98
CA PHE A 128 6.52 8.52 1.70
C PHE A 128 6.74 8.74 3.19
N TYR A 129 5.94 8.08 4.01
CA TYR A 129 6.03 8.10 5.46
C TYR A 129 6.36 6.70 5.98
N GLU A 130 7.16 6.64 7.03
CA GLU A 130 7.39 5.39 7.74
C GLU A 130 6.18 5.10 8.66
N ARG A 131 5.64 3.89 8.56
CA ARG A 131 4.55 3.41 9.42
C ARG A 131 5.07 2.49 10.53
N PRO A 132 4.38 2.38 11.68
CA PRO A 132 4.79 1.51 12.80
C PRO A 132 5.17 0.09 12.40
N ALA A 133 4.45 -0.52 11.44
CA ALA A 133 4.78 -1.85 10.93
C ALA A 133 6.02 -1.93 10.01
N LYS A 134 6.91 -0.91 10.05
CA LYS A 134 8.22 -0.83 9.38
C LYS A 134 8.19 -0.88 7.85
N PHE A 135 7.15 -0.34 7.24
CA PHE A 135 7.04 -0.16 5.79
C PHE A 135 6.98 1.33 5.42
N TRP A 136 7.12 1.64 4.13
CA TRP A 136 6.87 2.97 3.61
C TRP A 136 5.47 3.07 2.99
N TRP A 137 4.71 4.07 3.41
CA TRP A 137 3.37 4.39 2.93
C TRP A 137 3.40 5.72 2.19
N THR A 138 2.79 5.78 1.01
CA THR A 138 2.39 7.05 0.38
C THR A 138 0.88 7.15 0.50
N GLY A 139 0.38 8.32 0.86
CA GLY A 139 -1.05 8.60 0.76
C GLY A 139 -1.48 8.72 -0.70
N GLY A 140 -2.79 8.80 -0.91
CA GLY A 140 -3.41 9.16 -2.18
C GLY A 140 -4.30 10.38 -2.02
N TYR A 141 -4.37 11.20 -3.06
CA TYR A 141 -5.20 12.39 -3.15
C TYR A 141 -6.09 12.29 -4.39
N PHE A 142 -7.42 12.26 -4.19
CA PHE A 142 -8.40 12.21 -5.28
C PHE A 142 -8.71 13.63 -5.75
N PRO A 143 -8.20 14.07 -6.93
CA PRO A 143 -8.42 15.44 -7.39
C PRO A 143 -9.87 15.62 -7.83
N ASN A 144 -10.45 16.79 -7.54
CA ASN A 144 -11.75 17.16 -8.10
C ASN A 144 -11.63 17.50 -9.61
N ASP A 145 -12.75 17.62 -10.32
CA ASP A 145 -12.76 17.83 -11.78
C ASP A 145 -11.93 19.03 -12.25
N LYS A 146 -11.84 20.11 -11.46
CA LYS A 146 -11.02 21.29 -11.78
C LYS A 146 -9.54 21.00 -11.61
N GLU A 147 -9.14 20.40 -10.49
CA GLU A 147 -7.75 19.99 -10.25
C GLU A 147 -7.29 18.96 -11.27
N LEU A 148 -8.16 18.01 -11.63
CA LEU A 148 -7.89 16.99 -12.64
C LEU A 148 -7.67 17.63 -14.03
N HIS A 149 -8.45 18.66 -14.37
CA HIS A 149 -8.25 19.45 -15.59
C HIS A 149 -6.88 20.16 -15.59
N GLU A 150 -6.54 20.86 -14.49
CA GLU A 150 -5.25 21.53 -14.31
C GLU A 150 -4.08 20.53 -14.47
N LEU A 151 -4.16 19.34 -13.84
CA LEU A 151 -3.14 18.29 -13.97
C LEU A 151 -3.01 17.80 -15.43
N TYR A 152 -4.11 17.66 -16.18
CA TYR A 152 -4.05 17.29 -17.60
C TYR A 152 -3.37 18.36 -18.47
N GLU A 153 -3.54 19.65 -18.17
CA GLU A 153 -2.80 20.73 -18.85
C GLU A 153 -1.29 20.61 -18.59
N LEU A 154 -0.88 20.24 -17.37
CA LEU A 154 0.52 19.97 -16.99
C LEU A 154 1.12 18.68 -17.59
N GLY A 155 0.41 18.02 -18.50
CA GLY A 155 0.92 16.84 -19.21
C GLY A 155 0.83 15.52 -18.43
N ILE A 156 0.30 15.54 -17.20
CA ILE A 156 -0.01 14.35 -16.39
C ILE A 156 -1.16 13.59 -17.07
N ARG A 157 -1.12 12.26 -17.09
CA ARG A 157 -2.12 11.40 -17.76
C ARG A 157 -2.67 10.36 -16.78
N ASN A 158 -3.69 9.60 -17.20
CA ASN A 158 -4.42 8.65 -16.35
C ASN A 158 -3.51 7.69 -15.57
N ASP A 159 -2.42 7.21 -16.16
CA ASP A 159 -1.45 6.34 -15.49
C ASP A 159 -0.66 7.07 -14.40
N ASP A 160 -0.37 8.35 -14.61
CA ASP A 160 0.35 9.20 -13.66
C ASP A 160 -0.60 9.66 -12.53
N ILE A 161 -1.89 9.87 -12.84
CA ILE A 161 -2.96 10.11 -11.86
C ILE A 161 -3.14 8.92 -10.92
N ARG A 162 -2.88 7.67 -11.34
CA ARG A 162 -2.88 6.51 -10.41
C ARG A 162 -1.84 6.67 -9.30
N LEU A 163 -0.66 7.24 -9.61
CA LEU A 163 0.41 7.49 -8.64
C LEU A 163 0.08 8.62 -7.65
N ILE A 164 -0.90 9.47 -7.99
CA ILE A 164 -1.39 10.58 -7.15
C ILE A 164 -2.62 10.15 -6.36
N SER A 165 -3.55 9.41 -6.98
CA SER A 165 -4.87 9.13 -6.39
C SER A 165 -4.91 7.90 -5.48
N LYS A 166 -3.98 6.95 -5.62
CA LYS A 166 -3.98 5.73 -4.82
C LYS A 166 -2.96 5.76 -3.68
N PRO A 167 -3.40 5.54 -2.42
CA PRO A 167 -2.49 5.17 -1.34
C PRO A 167 -1.79 3.86 -1.68
N ALA A 168 -0.51 3.75 -1.34
CA ALA A 168 0.28 2.55 -1.62
C ALA A 168 1.32 2.28 -0.53
N ALA A 169 1.65 1.00 -0.34
CA ALA A 169 2.58 0.51 0.67
C ALA A 169 3.68 -0.35 0.06
N PHE A 170 4.92 0.01 0.39
CA PHE A 170 6.15 -0.57 -0.13
C PHE A 170 7.00 -1.09 1.02
N ASP A 171 7.69 -2.20 0.80
CA ASP A 171 8.76 -2.60 1.71
C ASP A 171 9.93 -1.63 1.55
N LYS A 172 10.68 -1.41 2.63
CA LYS A 172 11.80 -0.47 2.60
C LYS A 172 12.89 -1.03 1.69
N VAL A 173 13.49 -0.15 0.89
CA VAL A 173 14.61 -0.49 0.01
C VAL A 173 15.79 0.43 0.31
N GLU A 174 16.99 -0.07 0.08
CA GLU A 174 18.19 0.76 0.13
C GLU A 174 18.15 1.81 -1.00
N ILE A 175 18.60 3.02 -0.68
CA ILE A 175 18.65 4.14 -1.61
C ILE A 175 20.11 4.58 -1.72
N HIS A 176 20.66 4.50 -2.92
CA HIS A 176 22.04 4.87 -3.21
C HIS A 176 22.12 6.27 -3.82
N SER A 177 23.25 6.96 -3.61
CA SER A 177 23.55 8.19 -4.33
C SER A 177 24.18 7.87 -5.69
N ALA A 178 23.66 8.49 -6.74
CA ALA A 178 24.19 8.47 -8.08
C ALA A 178 24.43 9.91 -8.59
N ALA A 179 25.05 10.05 -9.76
CA ALA A 179 25.19 11.33 -10.42
C ALA A 179 24.99 11.20 -11.93
N ILE A 180 24.20 12.11 -12.50
CA ILE A 180 23.95 12.24 -13.95
C ILE A 180 24.41 13.64 -14.34
N ASP A 181 25.35 13.75 -15.28
CA ASP A 181 25.93 15.04 -15.73
C ASP A 181 26.33 16.01 -14.58
N LYS A 182 26.88 15.44 -13.50
CA LYS A 182 27.28 16.08 -12.22
C LYS A 182 26.13 16.52 -11.30
N VAL A 183 24.87 16.37 -11.72
CA VAL A 183 23.71 16.50 -10.84
C VAL A 183 23.66 15.27 -9.94
N LYS A 184 23.67 15.46 -8.62
CA LYS A 184 23.44 14.36 -7.68
C LYS A 184 21.97 13.94 -7.74
N ILE A 185 21.71 12.65 -7.59
CA ILE A 185 20.37 12.09 -7.48
C ILE A 185 20.41 10.88 -6.56
N PHE A 186 19.29 10.52 -5.94
CA PHE A 186 19.15 9.28 -5.20
C PHE A 186 18.38 8.25 -6.04
N VAL A 187 18.77 6.97 -5.98
CA VAL A 187 18.17 5.88 -6.76
C VAL A 187 17.96 4.67 -5.84
N PRO A 188 16.74 4.12 -5.75
CA PRO A 188 16.49 2.88 -5.03
C PRO A 188 17.20 1.68 -5.68
N VAL A 189 17.69 0.73 -4.89
CA VAL A 189 18.34 -0.49 -5.39
C VAL A 189 17.40 -1.37 -6.22
N GLN A 190 16.10 -1.37 -5.90
CA GLN A 190 15.05 -2.04 -6.65
C GLN A 190 14.06 -0.98 -7.15
N GLN A 191 14.40 -0.32 -8.26
CA GLN A 191 13.60 0.80 -8.77
C GLN A 191 12.28 0.32 -9.42
N GLU A 192 12.25 -0.92 -9.90
CA GLU A 192 11.14 -1.53 -10.63
C GLU A 192 9.85 -1.59 -9.81
N ILE A 193 9.97 -1.75 -8.48
CA ILE A 193 8.81 -1.90 -7.59
C ILE A 193 7.92 -0.66 -7.55
N PHE A 194 8.44 0.52 -7.90
CA PHE A 194 7.71 1.78 -7.90
C PHE A 194 7.08 2.12 -9.27
N GLN A 195 7.40 1.37 -10.34
CA GLN A 195 6.91 1.70 -11.70
C GLN A 195 5.40 1.46 -11.82
N ASN A 196 4.64 2.52 -12.08
CA ASN A 196 3.17 2.55 -12.18
C ASN A 196 2.39 2.09 -10.93
N TYR A 197 3.04 1.97 -9.76
CA TYR A 197 2.48 1.39 -8.52
C TYR A 197 1.76 0.05 -8.80
N PRO A 198 2.51 -1.07 -8.85
CA PRO A 198 1.97 -2.40 -9.11
C PRO A 198 0.73 -2.70 -8.26
N LYS A 199 -0.28 -3.42 -8.79
CA LYS A 199 -1.55 -3.68 -8.06
C LYS A 199 -1.34 -4.21 -6.63
N ASN A 200 -0.29 -4.99 -6.40
CA ASN A 200 0.05 -5.54 -5.09
C ASN A 200 0.69 -4.49 -4.14
N THR A 201 0.78 -3.21 -4.49
CA THR A 201 1.16 -2.12 -3.59
C THR A 201 -0.03 -1.29 -3.12
N ASP A 202 -1.22 -1.41 -3.73
CA ASP A 202 -2.45 -0.72 -3.31
C ASP A 202 -2.67 -0.85 -1.79
N PHE A 203 -2.97 0.26 -1.11
CA PHE A 203 -3.16 0.29 0.35
C PHE A 203 -4.56 0.82 0.73
N ILE A 204 -5.20 0.14 1.67
CA ILE A 204 -6.48 0.52 2.29
C ILE A 204 -6.20 0.97 3.72
N GLU A 205 -6.50 2.23 4.01
CA GLU A 205 -6.40 2.81 5.35
C GLU A 205 -7.60 2.41 6.22
N CYS A 206 -7.40 2.31 7.54
CA CYS A 206 -8.53 2.17 8.47
C CYS A 206 -9.45 3.41 8.39
N ASN A 207 -10.76 3.18 8.34
CA ASN A 207 -11.75 4.25 8.53
C ASN A 207 -11.88 4.61 10.02
N TYR A 208 -10.89 5.32 10.56
CA TYR A 208 -10.83 5.70 11.98
C TYR A 208 -12.05 6.51 12.44
N THR A 209 -12.68 7.30 11.56
CA THR A 209 -13.92 8.03 11.88
C THR A 209 -15.08 7.07 12.11
N GLN A 210 -15.24 6.07 11.24
CA GLN A 210 -16.25 5.02 11.40
C GLN A 210 -15.98 4.15 12.64
N ALA A 211 -14.73 3.74 12.86
CA ALA A 211 -14.34 2.95 14.04
C ALA A 211 -14.61 3.73 15.35
N ARG A 212 -14.33 5.04 15.38
CA ARG A 212 -14.63 5.88 16.54
C ARG A 212 -16.13 5.99 16.79
N TYR A 213 -16.92 6.27 15.75
CA TYR A 213 -18.39 6.30 15.84
C TYR A 213 -18.99 4.98 16.35
N PHE A 214 -18.42 3.83 15.94
CA PHE A 214 -18.81 2.52 16.45
C PHE A 214 -18.57 2.39 17.97
N HIS A 215 -17.36 2.73 18.43
CA HIS A 215 -17.03 2.66 19.86
C HIS A 215 -17.79 3.70 20.71
N GLU A 216 -18.03 4.90 20.18
CA GLU A 216 -18.88 5.92 20.82
C GLU A 216 -20.34 5.44 20.97
N LYS A 217 -20.86 4.68 19.99
CA LYS A 217 -22.24 4.20 19.98
C LYS A 217 -22.47 2.91 20.78
N TYR A 218 -21.54 1.95 20.72
CA TYR A 218 -21.71 0.60 21.29
C TYR A 218 -20.81 0.32 22.49
N GLY A 219 -19.88 1.23 22.80
CA GLY A 219 -18.82 1.04 23.78
C GLY A 219 -17.63 0.25 23.22
N ARG A 220 -16.52 0.29 23.96
CA ARG A 220 -15.42 -0.66 23.84
C ARG A 220 -15.44 -1.56 25.06
N ASP A 221 -15.26 -2.85 24.86
CA ASP A 221 -15.08 -3.82 25.94
C ASP A 221 -13.64 -3.72 26.47
N GLU A 222 -13.47 -3.00 27.57
CA GLU A 222 -12.19 -2.72 28.26
C GLU A 222 -12.00 -3.61 29.50
N SER A 223 -12.64 -4.78 29.54
CA SER A 223 -12.40 -5.79 30.58
C SER A 223 -10.97 -6.36 30.52
N ASP A 224 -10.47 -6.84 31.66
CA ASP A 224 -9.15 -7.49 31.75
C ASP A 224 -9.11 -8.73 30.83
N GLU A 225 -10.20 -9.51 30.77
CA GLU A 225 -10.33 -10.64 29.86
C GLU A 225 -10.19 -10.23 28.39
N ALA A 226 -10.78 -9.09 28.01
CA ALA A 226 -10.72 -8.57 26.65
C ALA A 226 -9.34 -8.00 26.28
N GLU A 227 -8.64 -7.33 27.21
CA GLU A 227 -7.25 -6.91 26.96
C GLU A 227 -6.28 -8.10 26.93
N ILE A 228 -6.47 -9.10 27.80
CA ILE A 228 -5.71 -10.36 27.75
C ILE A 228 -5.95 -11.08 26.42
N PHE A 229 -7.19 -11.13 25.93
CA PHE A 229 -7.49 -11.69 24.60
C PHE A 229 -6.82 -10.89 23.49
N ARG A 230 -6.97 -9.55 23.46
CA ARG A 230 -6.31 -8.67 22.47
C ARG A 230 -4.80 -8.88 22.44
N SER A 231 -4.15 -8.97 23.59
CA SER A 231 -2.71 -9.24 23.71
C SER A 231 -2.31 -10.62 23.16
N LYS A 232 -3.06 -11.67 23.51
CA LYS A 232 -2.82 -13.04 23.01
C LYS A 232 -3.05 -13.14 21.50
N ALA A 233 -4.14 -12.56 21.00
CA ALA A 233 -4.50 -12.52 19.59
C ALA A 233 -3.47 -11.72 18.77
N HIS A 234 -2.97 -10.60 19.28
CA HIS A 234 -1.88 -9.84 18.64
C HIS A 234 -0.58 -10.65 18.56
N LYS A 235 -0.20 -11.34 19.64
CA LYS A 235 0.98 -12.22 19.66
C LYS A 235 0.84 -13.40 18.70
N LEU A 236 -0.35 -14.00 18.62
CA LEU A 236 -0.69 -15.06 17.67
C LEU A 236 -0.58 -14.54 16.22
N LEU A 237 -1.22 -13.43 15.88
CA LEU A 237 -1.10 -12.82 14.55
C LEU A 237 0.32 -12.38 14.21
N SER A 238 1.09 -11.88 15.18
CA SER A 238 2.49 -11.51 14.96
C SER A 238 3.35 -12.73 14.60
N LYS A 239 3.13 -13.88 15.27
CA LYS A 239 3.74 -15.16 14.88
C LYS A 239 3.25 -15.60 13.49
N ALA A 240 1.93 -15.73 13.31
CA ALA A 240 1.33 -16.21 12.06
C ALA A 240 1.72 -15.34 10.85
N LYS A 241 1.84 -14.02 11.02
CA LYS A 241 2.33 -13.09 9.99
C LYS A 241 3.74 -13.41 9.48
N THR A 242 4.63 -13.91 10.34
CA THR A 242 5.97 -14.34 9.88
C THR A 242 5.93 -15.56 8.96
N LEU A 243 4.78 -16.25 8.91
CA LEU A 243 4.54 -17.46 8.15
C LEU A 243 3.51 -17.26 7.01
N LEU A 244 2.62 -16.25 7.10
CA LEU A 244 1.51 -15.97 6.18
C LEU A 244 1.19 -14.46 6.05
N ASP A 245 1.06 -13.96 4.82
CA ASP A 245 0.48 -12.63 4.53
C ASP A 245 -1.06 -12.68 4.50
N ARG A 246 -1.81 -12.27 5.55
CA ARG A 246 -3.30 -12.03 5.65
C ARG A 246 -3.66 -11.72 7.14
N PHE A 247 -4.86 -11.32 7.62
CA PHE A 247 -6.14 -10.78 7.07
C PHE A 247 -6.70 -9.69 8.04
N PHE A 248 -7.84 -9.00 7.75
CA PHE A 248 -8.41 -7.92 8.61
C PHE A 248 -9.91 -7.61 8.37
N ARG A 249 -10.65 -7.17 9.41
CA ARG A 249 -12.11 -6.82 9.38
C ARG A 249 -12.47 -5.50 10.08
N GLU A 250 -11.99 -5.27 11.29
CA GLU A 250 -12.24 -4.07 12.11
C GLU A 250 -10.91 -3.56 12.68
N CYS A 251 -10.77 -2.23 12.92
CA CYS A 251 -9.50 -1.60 13.34
C CYS A 251 -8.97 -2.00 14.75
N GLY A 252 -9.55 -3.03 15.35
CA GLY A 252 -9.10 -3.76 16.53
C GLY A 252 -9.66 -5.20 16.52
N PHE A 253 -9.31 -6.03 17.50
CA PHE A 253 -9.97 -7.34 17.64
C PHE A 253 -11.39 -7.20 18.22
N ILE A 254 -12.30 -8.02 17.70
CA ILE A 254 -13.64 -8.22 18.26
C ILE A 254 -13.49 -9.12 19.49
N SER A 255 -13.44 -8.54 20.69
CA SER A 255 -13.06 -9.26 21.92
C SER A 255 -13.93 -10.46 22.28
N HIS A 256 -15.17 -10.49 21.78
CA HIS A 256 -16.15 -11.54 22.08
C HIS A 256 -16.14 -12.71 21.09
N SER A 257 -15.34 -12.69 20.02
CA SER A 257 -15.21 -13.85 19.10
C SER A 257 -14.40 -15.00 19.73
N LYS A 258 -13.34 -14.66 20.47
CA LYS A 258 -12.40 -15.56 21.17
C LYS A 258 -11.44 -16.37 20.28
N ASP A 259 -11.52 -16.19 18.97
CA ASP A 259 -10.71 -16.81 17.92
C ASP A 259 -10.14 -15.79 16.93
N VAL A 260 -9.31 -16.25 15.98
CA VAL A 260 -8.67 -15.44 14.93
C VAL A 260 -8.51 -16.27 13.66
N ASP A 261 -9.17 -15.88 12.58
CA ASP A 261 -9.14 -16.58 11.29
C ASP A 261 -8.09 -16.01 10.31
N ILE A 262 -7.41 -16.89 9.57
CA ILE A 262 -6.47 -16.53 8.51
C ILE A 262 -6.64 -17.48 7.32
N GLY A 263 -7.34 -17.03 6.27
CA GLY A 263 -7.42 -17.78 5.01
C GLY A 263 -6.15 -17.71 4.18
N ILE A 264 -5.97 -18.67 3.29
CA ILE A 264 -4.85 -18.78 2.33
C ILE A 264 -5.39 -19.19 0.96
N TRP A 265 -4.64 -18.93 -0.12
CA TRP A 265 -5.03 -19.44 -1.43
C TRP A 265 -4.68 -20.92 -1.53
N ILE A 266 -5.58 -21.77 -2.03
CA ILE A 266 -5.32 -23.21 -2.16
C ILE A 266 -4.11 -23.52 -3.07
N LYS A 267 -3.87 -22.72 -4.11
CA LYS A 267 -2.67 -22.83 -4.96
C LYS A 267 -1.35 -22.43 -4.26
N ASP A 268 -1.44 -21.68 -3.16
CA ASP A 268 -0.30 -21.28 -2.33
C ASP A 268 -0.14 -22.23 -1.12
N TYR A 269 -1.09 -23.16 -0.92
CA TYR A 269 -1.00 -24.19 0.12
C TYR A 269 0.18 -25.12 -0.16
N LYS A 270 0.87 -25.45 0.92
CA LYS A 270 2.02 -26.35 0.96
C LYS A 270 1.84 -27.22 2.19
N PRO A 271 1.80 -28.57 2.10
CA PRO A 271 1.63 -29.45 3.27
C PRO A 271 2.63 -29.16 4.39
N GLU A 272 3.82 -28.68 4.04
CA GLU A 272 4.88 -28.25 4.96
C GLU A 272 4.45 -27.10 5.90
N ILE A 273 3.34 -26.40 5.62
CA ILE A 273 2.79 -25.37 6.50
C ILE A 273 2.50 -25.91 7.90
N ILE A 274 2.01 -27.15 8.02
CA ILE A 274 1.68 -27.77 9.31
C ILE A 274 2.95 -27.96 10.14
N SER A 275 3.98 -28.56 9.54
CA SER A 275 5.29 -28.72 10.20
C SER A 275 5.93 -27.37 10.51
N THR A 276 5.81 -26.39 9.60
CA THR A 276 6.36 -25.04 9.79
C THR A 276 5.70 -24.37 11.00
N PHE A 277 4.38 -24.30 11.04
CA PHE A 277 3.63 -23.72 12.17
C PHE A 277 3.96 -24.41 13.49
N SER A 278 4.07 -25.74 13.49
CA SER A 278 4.49 -26.51 14.67
C SER A 278 5.89 -26.12 15.17
N THR A 279 6.86 -25.84 14.29
CA THR A 279 8.20 -25.35 14.69
C THR A 279 8.23 -23.93 15.27
N TYR A 280 7.14 -23.18 15.18
CA TYR A 280 6.96 -21.84 15.79
C TYR A 280 5.96 -21.86 16.96
N ASP A 281 5.79 -23.01 17.62
CA ASP A 281 4.83 -23.28 18.72
C ASP A 281 3.35 -23.01 18.35
N LEU A 282 2.97 -23.25 17.10
CA LEU A 282 1.58 -23.22 16.63
C LEU A 282 1.16 -24.62 16.13
N PRO A 283 0.99 -25.62 17.02
CA PRO A 283 0.57 -26.96 16.62
C PRO A 283 -0.85 -26.94 16.04
N LEU A 284 -1.08 -27.73 14.99
CA LEU A 284 -2.41 -27.98 14.44
C LEU A 284 -3.25 -28.75 15.47
N THR A 285 -4.47 -28.28 15.73
CA THR A 285 -5.38 -28.88 16.73
C THR A 285 -6.48 -29.71 16.08
N HIS A 286 -6.98 -29.28 14.92
CA HIS A 286 -8.07 -29.92 14.20
C HIS A 286 -7.86 -29.77 12.69
N SER A 287 -8.37 -30.71 11.90
CA SER A 287 -8.46 -30.64 10.44
C SER A 287 -9.76 -31.29 9.99
N PHE A 288 -10.47 -30.64 9.06
CA PHE A 288 -11.72 -31.15 8.49
C PHE A 288 -11.66 -31.26 6.96
N GLY A 289 -12.38 -32.19 6.35
CA GLY A 289 -12.49 -32.37 4.89
C GLY A 289 -11.30 -33.00 4.19
N LYS A 290 -11.26 -32.91 2.86
CA LYS A 290 -10.19 -33.36 1.94
C LYS A 290 -9.75 -32.21 1.03
N VAL A 291 -8.49 -32.19 0.59
CA VAL A 291 -7.91 -31.07 -0.20
C VAL A 291 -8.76 -30.69 -1.43
N GLU A 292 -9.39 -31.68 -2.05
CA GLU A 292 -10.28 -31.58 -3.20
C GLU A 292 -11.77 -31.37 -2.87
N ASP A 293 -12.20 -31.56 -1.62
CA ASP A 293 -13.60 -31.40 -1.18
C ASP A 293 -13.70 -31.05 0.31
N SER A 294 -14.26 -29.87 0.58
CA SER A 294 -14.57 -29.37 1.93
C SER A 294 -13.39 -29.28 2.92
N PHE A 295 -12.13 -29.22 2.45
CA PHE A 295 -10.96 -29.00 3.33
C PHE A 295 -11.09 -27.69 4.12
N GLU A 296 -11.13 -27.78 5.44
CA GLU A 296 -11.16 -26.61 6.32
C GLU A 296 -9.77 -26.30 6.88
N LEU A 297 -9.08 -25.42 6.16
CA LEU A 297 -8.31 -24.30 6.73
C LEU A 297 -8.74 -23.04 5.92
N SER A 298 -9.77 -22.34 6.40
CA SER A 298 -10.74 -21.52 5.64
C SER A 298 -10.26 -20.20 5.01
N PHE A 299 -10.38 -19.86 3.71
CA PHE A 299 -10.70 -20.51 2.41
C PHE A 299 -9.99 -19.68 1.29
N ILE A 300 -10.02 -19.97 -0.03
CA ILE A 300 -11.11 -19.69 -1.02
C ILE A 300 -10.87 -20.35 -2.41
N ASP A 301 -11.97 -20.60 -3.13
CA ASP A 301 -12.19 -21.19 -4.48
C ASP A 301 -12.30 -20.15 -5.65
N SER A 302 -12.35 -20.63 -6.89
CA SER A 302 -12.61 -19.97 -8.19
C SER A 302 -13.99 -19.29 -8.31
N ASP A 303 -14.31 -18.45 -9.29
CA ASP A 303 -13.56 -17.94 -10.46
C ASP A 303 -13.48 -16.39 -10.42
N LEU A 304 -13.28 -15.85 -9.20
CA LEU A 304 -13.21 -14.42 -8.93
C LEU A 304 -11.76 -13.99 -8.66
N LYS A 305 -11.25 -13.01 -9.41
CA LYS A 305 -9.95 -12.41 -9.13
C LYS A 305 -10.03 -11.48 -7.91
N LEU A 306 -9.84 -12.05 -6.72
CA LEU A 306 -9.62 -11.29 -5.48
C LEU A 306 -8.27 -10.56 -5.56
N ASP A 307 -8.28 -9.31 -6.02
CA ASP A 307 -7.13 -8.42 -5.86
C ASP A 307 -6.94 -8.14 -4.35
N LEU A 308 -5.72 -8.32 -3.84
CA LEU A 308 -5.39 -8.13 -2.43
C LEU A 308 -4.63 -6.81 -2.21
N CYS A 309 -5.20 -5.95 -1.37
CA CYS A 309 -4.63 -4.68 -0.96
C CYS A 309 -3.86 -4.84 0.37
N TRP A 310 -2.83 -4.03 0.60
CA TRP A 310 -2.21 -3.90 1.92
C TRP A 310 -3.10 -3.07 2.86
N THR A 311 -3.00 -3.30 4.16
CA THR A 311 -3.52 -2.44 5.21
C THR A 311 -2.61 -2.53 6.45
N GLU A 312 -2.80 -1.66 7.45
CA GLU A 312 -2.12 -1.74 8.74
C GLU A 312 -3.12 -2.08 9.85
N PHE A 313 -2.94 -3.23 10.50
CA PHE A 313 -3.76 -3.69 11.60
C PHE A 313 -2.91 -3.82 12.87
N LEU A 314 -3.15 -2.99 13.88
CA LEU A 314 -2.45 -3.04 15.17
C LEU A 314 -0.92 -3.15 15.01
N GLU A 315 -0.34 -2.22 14.22
CA GLU A 315 1.10 -2.20 13.88
C GLU A 315 1.60 -3.40 13.05
N LEU A 316 0.69 -4.15 12.41
CA LEU A 316 1.00 -5.21 11.45
C LEU A 316 0.50 -4.84 10.04
N LYS A 317 1.43 -4.60 9.12
CA LYS A 317 1.15 -4.63 7.67
C LYS A 317 0.60 -6.01 7.28
N VAL A 318 -0.63 -6.09 6.76
CA VAL A 318 -1.33 -7.34 6.37
C VAL A 318 -2.13 -7.15 5.07
N ARG A 319 -2.57 -8.24 4.44
CA ARG A 319 -3.37 -8.22 3.20
C ARG A 319 -4.87 -8.32 3.46
N VAL A 320 -5.69 -7.60 2.70
CA VAL A 320 -7.16 -7.69 2.67
C VAL A 320 -7.70 -7.79 1.24
N PRO A 321 -8.93 -8.29 1.03
CA PRO A 321 -9.66 -8.04 -0.22
C PRO A 321 -9.68 -6.55 -0.53
N CYS A 322 -9.35 -6.13 -1.75
CA CYS A 322 -9.45 -4.71 -2.11
C CYS A 322 -10.90 -4.19 -2.02
N GLN A 323 -11.89 -5.04 -2.27
CA GLN A 323 -13.32 -4.79 -2.05
C GLN A 323 -13.75 -5.28 -0.66
N THR A 324 -13.07 -4.81 0.41
CA THR A 324 -13.27 -5.30 1.79
C THR A 324 -14.74 -5.23 2.23
N GLU A 325 -15.44 -4.14 1.94
CA GLU A 325 -16.84 -3.97 2.35
C GLU A 325 -17.82 -4.90 1.61
N GLU A 326 -17.58 -5.21 0.33
CA GLU A 326 -18.40 -6.17 -0.43
C GLU A 326 -18.21 -7.59 0.12
N TYR A 327 -16.96 -7.96 0.41
CA TYR A 327 -16.63 -9.24 1.04
C TYR A 327 -17.30 -9.38 2.42
N ILE A 328 -17.25 -8.34 3.26
CA ILE A 328 -17.91 -8.34 4.56
C ILE A 328 -19.44 -8.41 4.40
N LYS A 329 -20.04 -7.63 3.49
CA LYS A 329 -21.50 -7.66 3.25
C LYS A 329 -21.99 -9.02 2.73
N ALA A 330 -21.19 -9.72 1.93
CA ALA A 330 -21.53 -11.05 1.45
C ALA A 330 -21.63 -12.07 2.60
N ASN A 331 -20.68 -12.04 3.55
CA ASN A 331 -20.59 -12.99 4.66
C ASN A 331 -21.42 -12.62 5.90
N TYR A 332 -21.62 -11.32 6.17
CA TYR A 332 -22.25 -10.81 7.40
C TYR A 332 -23.51 -9.96 7.14
N GLY A 333 -23.91 -9.81 5.87
CA GLY A 333 -25.10 -9.07 5.45
C GLY A 333 -24.93 -7.54 5.45
N SER A 334 -25.99 -6.83 5.05
CA SER A 334 -25.99 -5.37 4.95
C SER A 334 -25.86 -4.65 6.31
N LYS A 335 -26.17 -5.36 7.41
CA LYS A 335 -26.08 -4.88 8.80
C LYS A 335 -24.80 -5.31 9.52
N TRP A 336 -23.76 -5.74 8.79
CA TRP A 336 -22.47 -6.18 9.37
C TRP A 336 -21.85 -5.23 10.41
N PHE A 337 -22.20 -3.94 10.36
CA PHE A 337 -21.73 -2.88 11.26
C PHE A 337 -22.57 -2.72 12.55
N GLU A 338 -23.59 -3.57 12.76
CA GLU A 338 -24.34 -3.70 14.01
C GLU A 338 -23.77 -4.89 14.82
N PRO A 339 -23.32 -4.73 16.09
CA PRO A 339 -22.71 -5.81 16.85
C PRO A 339 -23.67 -6.98 17.10
N VAL A 340 -23.31 -8.17 16.62
CA VAL A 340 -24.07 -9.41 16.87
C VAL A 340 -23.34 -10.26 17.91
N LYS A 341 -23.83 -10.23 19.15
CA LYS A 341 -23.20 -10.93 20.31
C LYS A 341 -23.38 -12.46 20.30
N VAL A 342 -24.29 -12.98 19.48
CA VAL A 342 -24.56 -14.42 19.33
C VAL A 342 -24.50 -14.72 17.84
N TRP A 343 -23.37 -15.25 17.39
CA TRP A 343 -23.12 -15.61 16.00
C TRP A 343 -22.85 -17.12 15.92
N ASP A 344 -23.67 -17.83 15.18
CA ASP A 344 -23.41 -19.21 14.76
C ASP A 344 -22.92 -19.19 13.32
N TRP A 345 -21.65 -19.52 13.10
CA TRP A 345 -21.03 -19.50 11.78
C TRP A 345 -21.71 -20.44 10.77
N LYS A 346 -22.41 -21.48 11.23
CA LYS A 346 -23.13 -22.44 10.37
C LYS A 346 -24.49 -21.95 9.90
N ASN A 347 -25.09 -20.97 10.58
CA ASN A 347 -26.51 -20.62 10.43
C ASN A 347 -26.79 -19.10 10.33
N SER A 348 -25.84 -18.25 10.74
CA SER A 348 -26.00 -16.79 10.78
C SER A 348 -25.57 -16.05 9.51
N PRO A 349 -24.59 -16.51 8.71
CA PRO A 349 -24.30 -15.90 7.41
C PRO A 349 -25.53 -15.95 6.48
N PRO A 350 -25.92 -14.85 5.82
CA PRO A 350 -27.10 -14.82 4.96
C PRO A 350 -26.92 -15.57 3.63
N ASN A 351 -25.68 -15.95 3.32
CA ASN A 351 -25.25 -16.67 2.13
C ASN A 351 -24.92 -18.16 2.40
N VAL A 352 -25.15 -18.65 3.62
CA VAL A 352 -24.96 -20.07 3.96
C VAL A 352 -25.98 -20.95 3.22
N LEU A 353 -25.54 -22.12 2.77
CA LEU A 353 -26.36 -23.18 2.20
C LEU A 353 -25.93 -24.52 2.80
N GLU A 354 -26.87 -25.42 2.99
CA GLU A 354 -26.59 -26.79 3.44
C GLU A 354 -25.92 -27.59 2.31
N ASN A 355 -24.71 -28.11 2.55
CA ASN A 355 -23.94 -28.90 1.58
C ASN A 355 -24.01 -30.42 1.84
N GLY A 356 -25.04 -30.88 2.57
CA GLY A 356 -25.18 -32.27 2.99
C GLY A 356 -24.22 -32.69 4.11
N GLN A 357 -23.92 -33.98 4.19
CA GLN A 357 -23.06 -34.58 5.22
C GLN A 357 -22.11 -35.62 4.62
N TRP A 358 -20.91 -35.72 5.17
CA TRP A 358 -19.93 -36.76 4.84
C TRP A 358 -20.43 -38.16 5.21
N PRO A 359 -20.19 -39.20 4.39
CA PRO A 359 -20.43 -40.60 4.76
C PRO A 359 -19.65 -41.01 6.02
N LEU A 360 -20.27 -41.83 6.87
CA LEU A 360 -19.74 -42.19 8.19
C LEU A 360 -18.37 -42.91 8.14
N ASP A 361 -18.09 -43.61 7.04
CA ASP A 361 -16.83 -44.29 6.76
C ASP A 361 -15.70 -43.33 6.36
N GLU A 362 -16.03 -42.13 5.87
CA GLU A 362 -15.07 -41.06 5.57
C GLU A 362 -14.76 -40.17 6.78
N TRP A 363 -15.58 -40.22 7.85
CA TRP A 363 -15.38 -39.40 9.05
C TRP A 363 -13.99 -39.49 9.69
N PRO A 364 -13.32 -40.66 9.80
CA PRO A 364 -11.96 -40.73 10.33
C PRO A 364 -10.90 -39.99 9.49
N GLU A 365 -11.17 -39.80 8.21
CA GLU A 365 -10.30 -39.05 7.28
C GLU A 365 -10.63 -37.55 7.32
N VAL A 366 -11.91 -37.20 7.27
CA VAL A 366 -12.40 -35.81 7.15
C VAL A 366 -12.72 -35.13 8.48
N ILE A 367 -12.51 -35.79 9.62
CA ILE A 367 -12.68 -35.23 10.98
C ILE A 367 -11.51 -35.67 11.85
N GLN A 368 -10.42 -34.91 11.83
CA GLN A 368 -9.20 -35.21 12.58
C GLN A 368 -9.08 -34.28 13.79
N LEU A 369 -9.11 -34.85 15.00
CA LEU A 369 -8.80 -34.14 16.24
C LEU A 369 -7.40 -34.54 16.69
N LEU A 370 -6.47 -33.58 16.76
CA LEU A 370 -5.07 -33.83 17.10
C LEU A 370 -4.83 -33.52 18.58
N PRO A 371 -4.16 -34.43 19.34
CA PRO A 371 -3.82 -34.16 20.72
C PRO A 371 -2.83 -33.00 20.81
N LEU A 372 -3.08 -32.06 21.72
CA LEU A 372 -2.10 -31.03 22.05
C LEU A 372 -0.83 -31.71 22.61
N PRO A 373 0.38 -31.24 22.22
CA PRO A 373 1.60 -31.73 22.84
C PRO A 373 1.58 -31.42 24.34
N GLU A 374 1.98 -32.40 25.15
CA GLU A 374 2.03 -32.25 26.61
C GLU A 374 2.93 -31.08 27.00
N GLN A 375 2.39 -30.14 27.78
CA GLN A 375 3.14 -29.01 28.33
C GLN A 375 3.98 -29.51 29.51
N ASN A 376 5.27 -29.77 29.26
CA ASN A 376 6.30 -29.97 30.28
C ASN A 376 6.80 -28.63 30.84
#